data_AF-A0A837KFQ8-F1
#
_entry.id   AF-A0A837KFQ8-F1
#
_cell.length_a   1.000
_cell.length_b   1.000
_cell.length_c   1.000
_cell.angle_alpha   90.00
_cell.angle_beta   90.00
_cell.angle_gamma   90.00
#
_symmetry.space_group_name_H-M   'P 1'
#
loop_
_entity.id
_entity.type
_entity.pdbx_description
1 polymer ?
#
loop_
_entity_poly.entity_id
_entity_poly.type
_entity_poly.pdbx_seq_one_letter_code
_entity_poly.pdbx_strand_id
1 'polypeptide(L)'
;MINKDAVIHCLQGIHNRKFIDHFHIQEDRQPRWEASAYLLSLEKTEVPHPVDAFLLLMERLEYWGEEWAWEEMNVKNSNRQLVLSRVIDPLIKFGLFMKIDVKNTLGKLDELGIEIDFGSIVTAGSTNTLIYDEWNDFLLFGGNAHHYYVIQWYTTA
;
A
#
# COMPACT_ATOMS: atom_id res chain seq x y z
N MET A 1 8.54 -1.63 -11.17
CA MET A 1 8.93 -0.64 -10.14
C MET A 1 8.14 0.62 -10.41
N ILE A 2 7.51 1.19 -9.38
CA ILE A 2 6.75 2.44 -9.52
C ILE A 2 7.65 3.65 -9.27
N ASN A 3 7.28 4.81 -9.80
CA ASN A 3 7.96 6.09 -9.55
C ASN A 3 6.93 7.21 -9.47
N LYS A 4 7.34 8.39 -9.00
CA LYS A 4 6.44 9.54 -8.78
C LYS A 4 5.70 9.96 -10.05
N ASP A 5 6.40 10.11 -11.17
CA ASP A 5 5.79 10.57 -12.43
C ASP A 5 4.70 9.62 -12.93
N ALA A 6 4.96 8.31 -12.84
CA ALA A 6 3.99 7.29 -13.22
C ALA A 6 2.75 7.30 -12.33
N VAL A 7 2.93 7.51 -11.02
CA VAL A 7 1.81 7.64 -10.06
C VAL A 7 0.99 8.89 -10.36
N ILE A 8 1.63 10.05 -10.56
CA ILE A 8 0.95 11.32 -10.90
C ILE A 8 0.12 11.18 -12.17
N HIS A 9 0.71 10.62 -13.23
CA HIS A 9 0.01 10.41 -14.50
C HIS A 9 -1.22 9.52 -14.32
N CYS A 10 -1.08 8.42 -13.56
CA CYS A 10 -2.13 7.45 -13.35
C CYS A 10 -3.27 7.94 -12.44
N LEU A 11 -2.97 8.85 -11.50
CA LEU A 11 -3.94 9.45 -10.58
C LEU A 11 -5.04 10.23 -11.32
N GLN A 12 -4.71 10.87 -12.44
CA GLN A 12 -5.64 11.64 -13.27
C GLN A 12 -6.76 10.78 -13.89
N GLY A 13 -6.56 9.46 -14.00
CA GLY A 13 -7.49 8.52 -14.63
C GLY A 13 -8.25 7.61 -13.66
N ILE A 14 -8.22 7.86 -12.35
CA ILE A 14 -8.75 6.92 -11.36
C ILE A 14 -10.24 6.61 -11.51
N HIS A 15 -11.04 7.59 -11.94
CA HIS A 15 -12.49 7.47 -12.09
C HIS A 15 -12.92 6.36 -13.06
N ASN A 16 -12.07 6.01 -14.02
CA ASN A 16 -12.34 4.98 -15.02
C ASN A 16 -11.93 3.57 -14.58
N ARG A 17 -11.41 3.42 -13.36
CA ARG A 17 -10.88 2.13 -12.90
C ARG A 17 -11.97 1.23 -12.36
N LYS A 18 -11.86 -0.05 -12.72
CA LYS A 18 -12.69 -1.14 -12.22
C LYS A 18 -12.66 -1.16 -10.69
N PHE A 19 -13.84 -1.38 -10.09
CA PHE A 19 -13.95 -1.71 -8.68
C PHE A 19 -13.46 -3.15 -8.45
N ILE A 20 -12.64 -3.33 -7.42
CA ILE A 20 -12.14 -4.62 -6.96
C ILE A 20 -12.63 -4.80 -5.53
N ASP A 21 -13.12 -5.98 -5.19
CA ASP A 21 -13.63 -6.35 -3.87
C ASP A 21 -12.75 -7.36 -3.14
N HIS A 22 -11.89 -8.09 -3.88
CA HIS A 22 -11.06 -9.15 -3.34
C HIS A 22 -9.68 -8.60 -2.93
N PHE A 23 -9.54 -8.27 -1.64
CA PHE A 23 -8.27 -7.93 -1.01
C PHE A 23 -7.98 -8.89 0.12
N HIS A 24 -6.72 -9.32 0.25
CA HIS A 24 -6.24 -9.93 1.49
C HIS A 24 -5.67 -8.83 2.38
N ILE A 25 -6.17 -8.75 3.61
CA ILE A 25 -5.79 -7.72 4.60
C ILE A 25 -5.35 -8.43 5.88
N GLN A 26 -4.15 -8.09 6.35
CA GLN A 26 -3.68 -8.43 7.70
C GLN A 26 -3.38 -7.13 8.44
N GLU A 27 -3.65 -7.15 9.73
CA GLU A 27 -3.48 -6.01 10.63
C GLU A 27 -2.84 -6.48 11.92
N ASP A 28 -1.83 -5.74 12.37
CA ASP A 28 -1.22 -5.88 13.69
C ASP A 28 -1.34 -4.54 14.42
N ARG A 29 -2.10 -4.52 15.51
CA ARG A 29 -2.24 -3.35 16.38
C ARG A 29 -1.44 -3.59 17.65
N GLN A 30 -0.57 -2.64 17.97
CA GLN A 30 0.24 -2.67 19.19
C GLN A 30 -0.05 -1.45 20.08
N PRO A 31 -1.16 -1.45 20.85
CA PRO A 31 -1.59 -0.28 21.64
C PRO A 31 -0.55 0.21 22.64
N ARG A 32 0.29 -0.69 23.17
CA ARG A 32 1.32 -0.36 24.15
C ARG A 32 2.38 0.61 23.62
N TRP A 33 2.65 0.56 22.32
CA TRP A 33 3.70 1.34 21.65
C TRP A 33 3.08 2.36 20.69
N GLU A 34 1.76 2.53 20.77
CA GLU A 34 0.96 3.37 19.87
C GLU A 34 1.31 3.14 18.38
N ALA A 35 1.52 1.88 18.01
CA ALA A 35 1.94 1.48 16.67
C ALA A 35 0.89 0.60 16.00
N SER A 36 0.83 0.65 14.68
CA SER A 36 -0.02 -0.20 13.86
C SER A 36 0.67 -0.57 12.56
N ALA A 37 0.45 -1.80 12.11
CA ALA A 37 0.92 -2.30 10.83
C ALA A 37 -0.21 -2.92 10.02
N TYR A 38 -0.12 -2.76 8.71
CA TYR A 38 -1.08 -3.26 7.75
C TYR A 38 -0.35 -3.91 6.58
N LEU A 39 -0.83 -5.07 6.15
CA LEU A 39 -0.48 -5.70 4.90
C LEU A 39 -1.74 -5.86 4.07
N LEU A 40 -1.78 -5.18 2.93
CA LEU A 40 -2.84 -5.33 1.94
C LEU A 40 -2.25 -5.95 0.67
N SER A 41 -2.96 -6.88 0.07
CA SER A 41 -2.57 -7.47 -1.21
C SER A 41 -3.76 -7.83 -2.09
N LEU A 42 -3.51 -7.88 -3.40
CA LEU A 42 -4.47 -8.24 -4.44
C LEU A 42 -3.80 -9.07 -5.54
N GLU A 43 -4.59 -9.86 -6.26
CA GLU A 43 -4.07 -10.69 -7.34
C GLU A 43 -3.72 -9.87 -8.60
N LYS A 44 -2.60 -10.20 -9.23
CA LYS A 44 -2.18 -9.58 -10.50
C LYS A 44 -3.12 -9.88 -11.66
N THR A 45 -3.90 -10.95 -11.57
CA THR A 45 -4.92 -11.35 -12.54
C THR A 45 -6.03 -10.31 -12.64
N GLU A 46 -6.35 -9.63 -11.53
CA GLU A 46 -7.37 -8.59 -11.49
C GLU A 46 -6.86 -7.23 -11.94
N VAL A 47 -5.61 -6.91 -11.61
CA VAL A 47 -4.98 -5.62 -11.90
C VAL A 47 -3.56 -5.85 -12.40
N PRO A 48 -3.32 -5.90 -13.73
CA PRO A 48 -2.00 -6.28 -14.26
C PRO A 48 -0.95 -5.18 -14.09
N HIS A 49 -1.37 -3.91 -14.05
CA HIS A 49 -0.44 -2.78 -14.02
C HIS A 49 -0.07 -2.39 -12.57
N PRO A 50 1.24 -2.28 -12.23
CA PRO A 50 1.69 -2.09 -10.85
C PRO A 50 1.28 -0.74 -10.25
N VAL A 51 1.24 0.33 -11.05
CA VAL A 51 0.77 1.64 -10.56
C VAL A 51 -0.72 1.61 -10.28
N ASP A 52 -1.48 0.80 -11.03
CA ASP A 52 -2.91 0.68 -10.82
C ASP A 52 -3.20 -0.07 -9.54
N ALA A 53 -2.47 -1.17 -9.32
CA ALA A 53 -2.52 -1.93 -8.09
C ALA A 53 -2.09 -1.08 -6.89
N PHE A 54 -1.00 -0.31 -6.99
CA PHE A 54 -0.56 0.58 -5.92
C PHE A 54 -1.65 1.56 -5.52
N LEU A 55 -2.25 2.27 -6.47
CA LEU A 55 -3.32 3.24 -6.19
C LEU A 55 -4.56 2.55 -5.60
N LEU A 56 -4.97 1.38 -6.09
CA LEU A 56 -6.10 0.64 -5.53
C LEU A 56 -5.83 0.15 -4.10
N LEU A 57 -4.60 -0.31 -3.81
CA LEU A 57 -4.19 -0.71 -2.46
C LEU A 57 -4.19 0.49 -1.50
N MET A 58 -3.69 1.64 -1.93
CA MET A 58 -3.71 2.87 -1.12
C MET A 58 -5.13 3.39 -0.88
N GLU A 59 -6.00 3.35 -1.89
CA GLU A 59 -7.41 3.70 -1.71
C GLU A 59 -8.09 2.75 -0.72
N ARG A 60 -7.85 1.44 -0.86
CA ARG A 60 -8.43 0.45 0.04
C ARG A 60 -7.96 0.64 1.47
N LEU A 61 -6.68 0.97 1.65
CA LEU A 61 -6.05 1.26 2.95
C LEU A 61 -6.69 2.48 3.62
N GLU A 62 -6.92 3.56 2.88
CA GLU A 62 -7.61 4.75 3.39
C GLU A 62 -9.04 4.43 3.84
N TYR A 63 -9.80 3.70 3.01
CA TYR A 63 -11.14 3.25 3.39
C TYR A 63 -11.13 2.33 4.63
N TRP A 64 -10.09 1.51 4.78
CA TRP A 64 -9.92 0.65 5.95
C TRP A 64 -9.62 1.46 7.21
N GLY A 65 -8.67 2.40 7.13
CA GLY A 65 -8.28 3.26 8.25
C GLY A 65 -9.40 4.18 8.72
N GLU A 66 -10.20 4.70 7.81
CA GLU A 66 -11.35 5.57 8.11
C GLU A 66 -12.64 4.81 8.46
N GLU A 67 -12.59 3.47 8.50
CA GLU A 67 -13.75 2.60 8.73
C GLU A 67 -14.92 2.83 7.74
N TRP A 68 -14.60 3.25 6.52
CA TRP A 68 -15.59 3.46 5.46
C TRP A 68 -15.97 2.15 4.77
N ALA A 69 -17.25 2.03 4.42
CA ALA A 69 -17.77 0.87 3.71
C ALA A 69 -17.14 0.72 2.31
N TRP A 70 -16.51 -0.45 2.06
CA TRP A 70 -15.93 -0.81 0.77
C TRP A 70 -16.95 -1.53 -0.12
N GLU A 71 -17.86 -0.76 -0.69
CA GLU A 71 -18.91 -1.25 -1.59
C GLU A 71 -18.84 -0.53 -2.92
N GLU A 72 -19.13 -1.23 -4.02
CA GLU A 72 -19.00 -0.69 -5.37
C GLU A 72 -19.76 0.62 -5.56
N MET A 73 -20.99 0.70 -5.04
CA MET A 73 -21.81 1.90 -5.14
C MET A 73 -21.21 3.07 -4.36
N ASN A 74 -20.67 2.82 -3.17
CA ASN A 74 -20.05 3.86 -2.33
C ASN A 74 -18.76 4.37 -2.96
N VAL A 75 -17.93 3.47 -3.50
CA VAL A 75 -16.67 3.82 -4.17
C VAL A 75 -16.94 4.56 -5.50
N LYS A 76 -17.93 4.14 -6.28
CA LYS A 76 -18.28 4.84 -7.54
C LYS A 76 -18.91 6.21 -7.31
N ASN A 77 -19.63 6.39 -6.22
CA ASN A 77 -20.27 7.67 -5.87
C ASN A 77 -19.35 8.57 -5.03
N SER A 78 -18.21 8.08 -4.56
CA SER A 78 -17.24 8.90 -3.84
C SER A 78 -16.39 9.74 -4.80
N ASN A 79 -15.79 10.80 -4.27
CA ASN A 79 -14.74 11.50 -4.98
C ASN A 79 -13.40 10.76 -4.79
N ARG A 80 -13.23 9.65 -5.51
CA ARG A 80 -12.04 8.77 -5.44
C ARG A 80 -10.73 9.53 -5.60
N GLN A 81 -10.72 10.55 -6.46
CA GLN A 81 -9.55 11.39 -6.66
C GLN A 81 -9.21 12.19 -5.39
N LEU A 82 -10.21 12.73 -4.68
CA LEU A 82 -9.98 13.40 -3.41
C LEU A 82 -9.49 12.43 -2.34
N VAL A 83 -10.09 11.24 -2.25
CA VAL A 83 -9.66 10.18 -1.31
C VAL A 83 -8.18 9.84 -1.55
N LEU A 84 -7.83 9.55 -2.80
CA LEU A 84 -6.45 9.21 -3.14
C LEU A 84 -5.49 10.38 -2.98
N SER A 85 -5.86 11.61 -3.32
CA SER A 85 -4.99 12.76 -3.12
C SER A 85 -4.61 12.94 -1.65
N ARG A 86 -5.48 12.60 -0.68
CA ARG A 86 -5.15 12.64 0.75
C ARG A 86 -3.96 11.74 1.11
N VAL A 87 -3.93 10.54 0.55
CA VAL A 87 -2.88 9.55 0.85
C VAL A 87 -1.69 9.58 -0.11
N ILE A 88 -1.88 10.02 -1.36
CA ILE A 88 -0.84 10.03 -2.40
C ILE A 88 -0.06 11.34 -2.42
N ASP A 89 -0.70 12.50 -2.24
CA ASP A 89 0.00 13.79 -2.36
C ASP A 89 1.15 13.93 -1.36
N PRO A 90 1.03 13.50 -0.08
CA PRO A 90 2.16 13.47 0.85
C PRO A 90 3.31 12.60 0.35
N LEU A 91 3.01 11.41 -0.22
CA LEU A 91 4.02 10.50 -0.75
C LEU A 91 4.73 11.08 -1.98
N ILE A 92 4.01 11.80 -2.83
CA ILE A 92 4.62 12.50 -3.97
C ILE A 92 5.53 13.62 -3.48
N LYS A 93 5.08 14.40 -2.50
CA LYS A 93 5.80 15.57 -2.01
C LYS A 93 7.03 15.18 -1.19
N PHE A 94 6.91 14.22 -0.29
CA PHE A 94 7.90 13.91 0.74
C PHE A 94 8.49 12.50 0.60
N GLY A 95 7.77 11.58 -0.05
CA GLY A 95 8.19 10.18 -0.13
C GLY A 95 9.46 9.94 -0.95
N LEU A 96 10.17 8.90 -0.54
CA LEU A 96 11.35 8.35 -1.17
C LEU A 96 10.97 7.12 -1.97
N PHE A 97 10.74 7.27 -3.29
CA PHE A 97 10.47 6.14 -4.19
C PHE A 97 11.79 5.48 -4.59
N MET A 98 12.20 4.46 -3.85
CA MET A 98 13.50 3.80 -4.01
C MET A 98 13.33 2.28 -4.11
N LYS A 99 14.10 1.66 -5.01
CA LYS A 99 14.22 0.20 -5.04
C LYS A 99 14.93 -0.28 -3.78
N ILE A 100 14.35 -1.26 -3.11
CA ILE A 100 14.95 -1.97 -1.98
C ILE A 100 14.99 -3.46 -2.28
N ASP A 101 16.06 -4.14 -1.92
CA ASP A 101 16.13 -5.60 -2.08
C ASP A 101 15.37 -6.33 -0.96
N VAL A 102 15.08 -7.60 -1.20
CA VAL A 102 14.27 -8.44 -0.30
C VAL A 102 14.94 -8.61 1.06
N LYS A 103 16.28 -8.74 1.12
CA LYS A 103 17.00 -8.92 2.38
C LYS A 103 16.84 -7.69 3.27
N ASN A 104 17.06 -6.51 2.69
CA ASN A 104 16.88 -5.23 3.39
C ASN A 104 15.41 -4.97 3.74
N THR A 105 14.47 -5.41 2.89
CA THR A 105 13.04 -5.34 3.18
C THR A 105 12.69 -6.13 4.44
N LEU A 106 13.09 -7.42 4.49
CA LEU A 106 12.80 -8.29 5.63
C LEU A 106 13.50 -7.81 6.90
N GLY A 107 14.75 -7.33 6.79
CA GLY A 107 15.46 -6.73 7.93
C GLY A 107 14.72 -5.55 8.53
N LYS A 108 14.20 -4.63 7.70
CA LYS A 108 13.38 -3.51 8.17
C LYS A 108 12.07 -3.95 8.83
N LEU A 109 11.36 -4.91 8.23
CA LEU A 109 10.09 -5.41 8.80
C LEU A 109 10.30 -6.06 10.17
N ASP A 110 11.43 -6.74 10.36
CA ASP A 110 11.85 -7.33 11.64
C ASP A 110 12.22 -6.25 12.68
N GLU A 111 12.96 -5.21 12.27
CA GLU A 111 13.30 -4.05 13.11
C GLU A 111 12.06 -3.31 13.63
N LEU A 112 10.99 -3.24 12.82
CA LEU A 112 9.71 -2.63 13.20
C LEU A 112 8.86 -3.51 14.14
N GLY A 113 9.29 -4.76 14.40
CA GLY A 113 8.62 -5.66 15.32
C GLY A 113 7.20 -6.04 14.90
N ILE A 114 6.93 -6.09 13.59
CA ILE A 114 5.59 -6.36 13.04
C ILE A 114 5.25 -7.85 13.12
N GLU A 115 4.11 -8.20 13.74
CA GLU A 115 3.64 -9.58 13.85
C GLU A 115 2.69 -9.98 12.70
N ILE A 116 3.11 -9.74 11.45
CA ILE A 116 2.36 -10.12 10.24
C ILE A 116 3.11 -11.23 9.50
N ASP A 117 2.38 -12.23 8.97
CA ASP A 117 2.99 -13.24 8.11
C ASP A 117 3.25 -12.68 6.70
N PHE A 118 4.52 -12.33 6.45
CA PHE A 118 5.02 -11.87 5.16
C PHE A 118 5.54 -13.00 4.28
N GLY A 119 5.73 -14.22 4.78
CA GLY A 119 6.57 -15.25 4.16
C GLY A 119 6.08 -15.69 2.77
N SER A 120 4.77 -15.65 2.54
CA SER A 120 4.14 -15.94 1.25
C SER A 120 4.04 -14.74 0.31
N ILE A 121 4.25 -13.52 0.82
CA ILE A 121 4.08 -12.26 0.09
C ILE A 121 5.44 -11.68 -0.33
N VAL A 122 6.34 -11.47 0.64
CA VAL A 122 7.67 -10.92 0.42
C VAL A 122 8.66 -12.07 0.18
N THR A 123 8.78 -12.46 -1.08
CA THR A 123 9.60 -13.61 -1.51
C THR A 123 10.88 -13.16 -2.21
N ALA A 124 11.84 -14.07 -2.42
CA ALA A 124 13.08 -13.77 -3.15
C ALA A 124 12.83 -13.26 -4.60
N GLY A 125 11.69 -13.62 -5.20
CA GLY A 125 11.28 -13.14 -6.53
C GLY A 125 10.52 -11.81 -6.51
N SER A 126 10.29 -11.23 -5.33
CA SER A 126 9.54 -9.98 -5.21
C SER A 126 10.34 -8.77 -5.70
N THR A 127 9.65 -7.83 -6.33
CA THR A 127 10.17 -6.49 -6.57
C THR A 127 9.59 -5.53 -5.54
N ASN A 128 10.46 -4.83 -4.80
CA ASN A 128 10.05 -3.92 -3.73
C ASN A 128 10.47 -2.48 -4.05
N THR A 129 9.58 -1.55 -3.74
CA THR A 129 9.79 -0.11 -3.78
C THR A 129 9.46 0.42 -2.40
N LEU A 130 10.47 0.89 -1.69
CA LEU A 130 10.28 1.77 -0.54
C LEU A 130 9.67 3.05 -1.08
N ILE A 131 8.62 3.54 -0.43
CA ILE A 131 7.89 4.76 -0.83
C ILE A 131 8.06 5.85 0.21
N TYR A 132 8.01 5.48 1.48
CA TYR A 132 8.13 6.39 2.61
C TYR A 132 8.88 5.70 3.73
N ASP A 133 9.79 6.43 4.38
CA ASP A 133 10.66 5.91 5.42
C ASP A 133 11.09 7.08 6.30
N GLU A 134 10.20 7.47 7.20
CA GLU A 134 10.50 8.37 8.30
C GLU A 134 10.33 7.64 9.63
N TRP A 135 10.92 8.18 10.70
CA TRP A 135 10.99 7.53 12.01
C TRP A 135 9.63 6.97 12.51
N ASN A 136 8.54 7.63 12.16
CA ASN A 136 7.18 7.27 12.61
C ASN A 136 6.29 6.67 11.50
N ASP A 137 6.76 6.54 10.27
CA ASP A 137 5.95 6.01 9.15
C ASP A 137 6.81 5.33 8.09
N PHE A 138 6.48 4.09 7.80
CA PHE A 138 7.12 3.24 6.81
C PHE A 138 6.07 2.73 5.83
N LEU A 139 6.33 2.94 4.53
CA LEU A 139 5.47 2.48 3.46
C LEU A 139 6.28 1.76 2.37
N LEU A 140 5.90 0.51 2.12
CA LEU A 140 6.47 -0.33 1.09
C LEU A 140 5.39 -0.74 0.09
N PHE A 141 5.69 -0.63 -1.21
CA PHE A 141 4.93 -1.31 -2.25
C PHE A 141 5.79 -2.40 -2.89
N GLY A 142 5.18 -3.56 -3.15
CA GLY A 142 5.86 -4.62 -3.86
C GLY A 142 4.95 -5.50 -4.68
N GLY A 143 5.57 -6.49 -5.31
CA GLY A 143 4.83 -7.54 -6.00
C GLY A 143 5.70 -8.75 -6.26
N ASN A 144 5.09 -9.93 -6.13
CA ASN A 144 5.70 -11.23 -6.43
C ASN A 144 5.11 -11.81 -7.72
N ALA A 145 5.19 -13.13 -7.94
CA ALA A 145 4.62 -13.74 -9.14
C ALA A 145 3.09 -13.62 -9.25
N HIS A 146 2.39 -13.58 -8.12
CA HIS A 146 0.93 -13.71 -8.05
C HIS A 146 0.22 -12.45 -7.55
N HIS A 147 0.87 -11.68 -6.68
CA HIS A 147 0.23 -10.58 -5.96
C HIS A 147 1.00 -9.26 -6.11
N TYR A 148 0.27 -8.16 -6.04
CA TYR A 148 0.78 -6.86 -5.62
C TYR A 148 0.42 -6.64 -4.15
N TYR A 149 1.24 -5.88 -3.43
CA TYR A 149 1.02 -5.61 -2.01
C TYR A 149 1.52 -4.25 -1.56
N VAL A 150 0.90 -3.73 -0.51
CA VAL A 150 1.35 -2.60 0.29
C VAL A 150 1.54 -3.09 1.72
N ILE A 151 2.67 -2.70 2.32
CA ILE A 151 2.90 -2.82 3.75
C ILE A 151 3.06 -1.41 4.29
N GLN A 152 2.24 -1.05 5.27
CA GLN A 152 2.37 0.19 6.02
C GLN A 152 2.61 -0.13 7.49
N TRP A 153 3.53 0.59 8.11
CA TRP A 153 3.68 0.64 9.55
C TRP A 153 3.76 2.10 9.96
N TYR A 154 3.08 2.48 11.04
CA TYR A 154 3.21 3.81 11.62
C TYR A 154 3.07 3.77 13.13
N THR A 155 3.56 4.83 13.79
CA THR A 155 3.37 5.07 15.22
C THR A 155 2.96 6.51 15.51
N THR A 156 2.15 6.71 16.55
CA THR A 156 1.79 8.04 17.07
C THR A 156 2.58 8.46 18.30
N ALA A 157 3.53 7.62 18.73
CA ALA A 157 4.39 7.87 19.88
C ALA A 157 5.37 9.05 19.70
#